data_AF-A0A1J5SLY7-F1
#
_entry.id   AF-A0A1J5SLY7-F1
#
_cell.length_a   1.000
_cell.length_b   1.000
_cell.length_c   1.000
_cell.angle_alpha   90.00
_cell.angle_beta   90.00
_cell.angle_gamma   90.00
#
_symmetry.space_group_name_H-M   'P 1'
#
loop_
_entity.id
_entity.type
_entity.pdbx_description
1 polymer ?
#
loop_
_entity_poly.entity_id
_entity_poly.type
_entity_poly.pdbx_seq_one_letter_code
_entity_poly.pdbx_strand_id
1 'polypeptide(L)'
;MLNKFKFLVGLVAITVAMAITSPYTNMFGKQYNSNMDFSCCKNNQLVIHHYYTTKAFWVTLNKGYDLEPVGKPSTDCNITCDE
;
A
#
# COMPACT_ATOMS: atom_id res chain seq x y z
N MET A 1 -43.20 3.18 -19.03
CA MET A 1 -41.84 3.79 -19.08
C MET A 1 -41.31 4.25 -17.72
N LEU A 2 -42.17 4.71 -16.79
CA LEU A 2 -41.77 5.30 -15.50
C LEU A 2 -40.90 4.40 -14.59
N ASN A 3 -41.12 3.08 -14.58
CA ASN A 3 -40.34 2.15 -13.74
C ASN A 3 -38.89 1.96 -14.20
N LYS A 4 -38.64 1.99 -15.52
CA LYS A 4 -37.27 1.84 -16.06
C LYS A 4 -36.42 3.07 -15.74
N PHE A 5 -37.03 4.25 -15.74
CA PHE A 5 -36.36 5.51 -15.40
C PHE A 5 -35.99 5.57 -13.92
N LYS A 6 -36.91 5.18 -13.01
CA LYS A 6 -36.60 5.09 -11.57
C LYS A 6 -35.50 4.09 -11.26
N PHE A 7 -35.48 2.96 -11.97
CA PHE A 7 -34.44 1.95 -11.83
C PHE A 7 -33.07 2.48 -12.30
N LEU A 8 -33.03 3.15 -13.45
CA LEU A 8 -31.81 3.80 -13.96
C LEU A 8 -31.29 4.88 -13.02
N VAL A 9 -32.16 5.74 -12.50
CA VAL A 9 -31.78 6.79 -11.53
C VAL A 9 -31.23 6.17 -10.24
N GLY A 10 -31.85 5.10 -9.73
CA GLY A 10 -31.34 4.37 -8.56
C GLY A 10 -29.96 3.76 -8.82
N LEU A 11 -29.74 3.18 -10.00
CA LEU A 11 -28.48 2.54 -10.36
C LEU A 11 -27.34 3.57 -10.51
N VAL A 12 -27.63 4.74 -11.11
CA VAL A 12 -26.70 5.87 -11.21
C VAL A 12 -26.37 6.45 -9.84
N ALA A 13 -27.34 6.56 -8.94
CA ALA A 13 -27.08 7.05 -7.58
C ALA A 13 -26.15 6.12 -6.80
N ILE A 14 -26.30 4.79 -6.96
CA ILE A 14 -25.45 3.79 -6.30
C ILE A 14 -24.01 3.85 -6.84
N THR A 15 -23.82 3.94 -8.16
CA THR A 15 -22.47 4.02 -8.75
C THR A 15 -21.75 5.31 -8.37
N VAL A 16 -22.46 6.44 -8.31
CA VAL A 16 -21.90 7.71 -7.83
C VAL A 16 -21.53 7.61 -6.34
N ALA A 17 -22.37 7.01 -5.50
CA ALA A 17 -22.06 6.82 -4.08
C ALA A 17 -20.82 5.94 -3.87
N MET A 18 -20.67 4.86 -4.65
CA MET A 18 -19.49 3.99 -4.60
C MET A 18 -18.23 4.69 -5.13
N ALA A 19 -18.35 5.56 -6.14
CA ALA A 19 -17.23 6.32 -6.67
C ALA A 19 -16.68 7.33 -5.64
N ILE A 20 -17.57 7.99 -4.88
CA ILE A 20 -17.18 8.99 -3.86
C ILE A 20 -16.54 8.32 -2.62
N THR A 21 -16.94 7.09 -2.28
CA THR A 21 -16.33 6.34 -1.16
C THR A 21 -15.05 5.60 -1.54
N SER A 22 -14.79 5.41 -2.83
CA SER A 22 -13.65 4.62 -3.33
C SER A 22 -12.24 5.11 -2.96
N PRO A 23 -11.91 6.41 -2.76
CA PRO A 23 -10.55 6.78 -2.38
C PRO A 23 -10.27 6.62 -0.87
N TYR A 24 -11.27 6.27 -0.05
CA TYR A 24 -11.14 6.22 1.40
C TYR A 24 -11.10 4.80 1.98
N THR A 25 -10.79 3.78 1.18
CA THR A 25 -10.81 2.38 1.64
C THR A 25 -9.73 2.02 2.66
N ASN A 26 -8.71 2.87 2.83
CA ASN A 26 -7.61 2.61 3.76
C ASN A 26 -7.61 3.59 4.95
N MET A 27 -8.70 3.56 5.74
CA MET A 27 -8.81 4.37 6.96
C MET A 27 -7.96 3.83 8.12
N PHE A 28 -7.62 2.54 8.07
CA PHE A 28 -6.94 1.84 9.16
C PHE A 28 -5.92 0.85 8.63
N GLY A 29 -4.83 0.67 9.38
CA GLY A 29 -3.82 -0.36 9.13
C GLY A 29 -2.55 0.15 8.48
N LYS A 30 -1.65 -0.78 8.16
CA LYS A 30 -0.41 -0.51 7.44
C LYS A 30 -0.70 -0.38 5.95
N GLN A 31 -0.28 0.74 5.36
CA GLN A 31 -0.24 0.94 3.93
C GLN A 31 1.20 0.89 3.45
N TYR A 32 1.48 0.06 2.46
CA TYR A 32 2.80 -0.02 1.83
C TYR A 32 2.87 0.96 0.65
N ASN A 33 4.02 1.62 0.49
CA ASN A 33 4.27 2.51 -0.64
C ASN A 33 5.56 2.10 -1.36
N SER A 34 5.38 1.33 -2.44
CA SER A 34 6.48 0.79 -3.22
C SER A 34 7.41 1.82 -3.86
N ASN A 35 6.98 3.09 -3.98
CA ASN A 35 7.84 4.15 -4.51
C ASN A 35 8.94 4.56 -3.53
N MET A 36 8.85 4.16 -2.27
CA MET A 36 9.84 4.43 -1.23
C MET A 36 10.60 3.18 -0.80
N ASP A 37 10.31 2.04 -1.45
CA ASP A 37 11.02 0.79 -1.19
C ASP A 37 12.43 0.87 -1.78
N PHE A 38 13.39 0.29 -1.06
CA PHE A 38 14.74 0.15 -1.54
C PHE A 38 15.28 -1.23 -1.17
N SER A 39 16.31 -1.68 -1.87
CA SER A 39 17.00 -2.93 -1.56
C SER A 39 18.47 -2.68 -1.28
N CYS A 40 18.99 -3.43 -0.32
CA CYS A 40 20.40 -3.37 0.05
C CYS A 40 20.83 -4.71 0.66
N CYS A 41 22.12 -4.86 0.82
CA CYS A 41 22.78 -6.06 1.32
C CYS A 41 22.99 -5.93 2.82
N LYS A 42 22.41 -6.86 3.59
CA LYS A 42 22.64 -7.02 5.02
C LYS A 42 23.14 -8.42 5.28
N ASN A 43 24.29 -8.57 5.93
CA ASN A 43 24.93 -9.87 6.20
C ASN A 43 25.10 -10.75 4.94
N ASN A 44 25.58 -10.16 3.84
CA ASN A 44 25.74 -10.83 2.54
C ASN A 44 24.42 -11.40 1.98
N GLN A 45 23.26 -10.89 2.38
CA GLN A 45 21.97 -11.25 1.81
C GLN A 45 21.25 -10.01 1.31
N LEU A 46 20.63 -10.12 0.13
CA LEU A 46 19.78 -9.05 -0.39
C LEU A 46 18.51 -8.95 0.47
N VAL A 47 18.22 -7.76 0.98
CA VAL A 47 17.03 -7.45 1.77
C VAL A 47 16.30 -6.31 1.10
N ILE A 48 14.97 -6.43 1.00
CA ILE A 48 14.09 -5.36 0.56
C ILE A 48 13.53 -4.68 1.80
N HIS A 49 13.62 -3.35 1.82
CA HIS A 49 13.02 -2.48 2.82
C HIS A 49 11.70 -1.98 2.26
N HIS A 50 10.59 -2.51 2.76
CA HIS A 50 9.25 -2.11 2.38
C HIS A 50 8.76 -0.95 3.23
N TYR A 51 8.64 0.23 2.64
CA TYR A 51 8.16 1.41 3.35
C TYR A 51 6.67 1.24 3.66
N TYR A 52 6.33 1.39 4.93
CA TYR A 52 4.94 1.41 5.37
C TYR A 52 4.60 2.70 6.10
N THR A 53 3.32 3.05 6.02
CA THR A 53 2.69 4.09 6.82
C THR A 53 1.46 3.50 7.51
N THR A 54 1.41 3.58 8.83
CA THR A 54 0.24 3.14 9.59
C THR A 54 -0.72 4.30 9.77
N LYS A 55 -1.99 4.07 9.43
CA LYS A 55 -3.05 5.07 9.58
C LYS A 55 -4.13 4.64 10.56
N ALA A 56 -4.73 5.63 11.21
CA ALA A 56 -6.02 5.50 11.89
C ALA A 56 -6.86 6.73 11.57
N PHE A 57 -8.07 6.53 11.06
CA PHE A 57 -8.95 7.60 10.61
C PHE A 57 -8.21 8.63 9.73
N TRP A 58 -7.52 8.16 8.67
CA TRP A 58 -6.74 8.98 7.73
C TRP A 58 -5.53 9.72 8.30
N VAL A 59 -5.32 9.72 9.61
CA VAL A 59 -4.15 10.30 10.26
C VAL A 59 -3.01 9.29 10.24
N THR A 60 -1.84 9.73 9.77
CA THR A 60 -0.60 8.95 9.85
C THR A 60 -0.12 8.89 11.29
N LEU A 61 -0.10 7.69 11.87
CA LEU A 61 0.38 7.44 13.22
C LEU A 61 1.85 7.06 13.24
N ASN A 62 2.29 6.25 12.28
CA ASN A 62 3.65 5.74 12.23
C ASN A 62 4.11 5.57 10.78
N LYS A 63 5.42 5.60 10.58
CA LYS A 63 6.09 5.29 9.31
C LYS A 63 7.37 4.51 9.60
N GLY A 64 7.72 3.59 8.72
CA GLY A 64 8.92 2.78 8.90
C GLY A 64 9.14 1.85 7.73
N TYR A 65 10.04 0.90 7.93
CA TYR A 65 10.37 -0.13 6.94
C TYR A 65 10.17 -1.51 7.55
N ASP A 66 9.45 -2.38 6.84
CA ASP A 66 9.47 -3.82 7.11
C ASP A 66 10.59 -4.44 6.25
N LEU A 67 11.28 -5.44 6.78
CA LEU A 67 12.44 -6.07 6.14
C LEU A 67 12.02 -7.41 5.55
N GLU A 68 12.27 -7.62 4.26
CA GLU A 68 12.04 -8.90 3.58
C GLU A 68 13.36 -9.45 2.99
N PRO A 69 13.88 -10.57 3.49
CA PRO A 69 15.07 -11.20 2.92
C PRO A 69 14.75 -11.88 1.60
N VAL A 70 15.56 -11.62 0.57
CA VAL A 70 15.41 -12.20 -0.76
C VAL A 70 16.48 -13.26 -0.98
N GLY A 71 16.03 -14.49 -1.24
CA GLY A 71 16.91 -15.60 -1.57
C GLY A 71 17.80 -16.03 -0.40
N LYS A 72 18.96 -16.61 -0.73
CA LYS A 72 19.97 -17.06 0.25
C LYS A 72 21.13 -16.06 0.32
N PRO A 73 21.89 -16.03 1.42
CA PRO A 73 23.11 -15.23 1.49
C PRO A 73 24.06 -15.60 0.35
N SER A 74 24.54 -14.58 -0.38
CA SER A 74 25.51 -14.70 -1.46
C SER A 74 26.66 -13.72 -1.25
N THR A 75 27.86 -14.16 -1.57
CA THR A 75 29.09 -13.36 -1.47
C THR A 75 29.17 -12.20 -2.45
N ASP A 76 28.26 -12.14 -3.43
CA ASP A 76 28.27 -11.16 -4.52
C ASP A 76 27.34 -9.95 -4.25
N CYS A 77 26.86 -9.80 -3.00
CA CYS A 77 25.98 -8.71 -2.61
C CYS A 77 26.81 -7.46 -2.24
N ASN A 78 26.95 -6.52 -3.19
CA ASN A 78 27.91 -5.40 -3.07
C ASN A 78 27.34 -4.08 -2.52
N ILE A 79 26.03 -3.88 -2.44
CA ILE A 79 25.44 -2.60 -2.01
C ILE A 79 24.98 -2.73 -0.55
N THR A 80 25.83 -2.39 0.42
CA THR A 80 25.48 -2.50 1.84
C THR A 80 24.45 -1.47 2.29
N CYS A 81 23.57 -1.86 3.20
CA CYS A 81 22.63 -0.92 3.84
C CYS A 81 23.41 0.07 4.72
N ASP A 82 23.20 1.38 4.55
CA ASP A 82 23.57 2.38 5.55
C ASP A 82 22.53 2.29 6.67
N GLU A 83 22.92 1.71 7.81
CA GLU A 83 22.08 1.59 9.01
C GLU A 83 22.25 2.78 9.96
#